data_AF-A0AAD9WS06-F1
#
_entry.id   AF-A0AAD9WS06-F1
#
_cell.length_a   1.000
_cell.length_b   1.000
_cell.length_c   1.000
_cell.angle_alpha   90.00
_cell.angle_beta   90.00
_cell.angle_gamma   90.00
#
_symmetry.space_group_name_H-M   'P 1'
#
loop_
_entity.id
_entity.type
_entity.pdbx_description
1 polymer ?
#
loop_
_entity_poly.entity_id
_entity_poly.type
_entity_poly.pdbx_seq_one_letter_code
_entity_poly.pdbx_strand_id
1 'polypeptide(L)'
;MHVGVIFFSIVAGSIILFMLDRFLRFCQSRNTVDVVSATCFSTGILKLVLSKPKNLQYNALSFIFVRVKEVSRLQWHPFSVSSSSLDGDHIHLSVFIRALGGWTRKINENFSSQSFAELHDLHPQINVEGPYGHELPHHLM
;
A
#
# COMPACT_ATOMS: atom_id res chain seq x y z
N MET A 1 33.56 22.13 28.91
CA MET A 1 32.33 22.32 28.10
C MET A 1 32.01 21.09 27.23
N HIS A 2 32.03 19.87 27.78
CA HIS A 2 31.89 18.63 26.99
C HIS A 2 30.46 18.05 26.94
N VAL A 3 29.62 18.36 27.93
CA VAL A 3 28.26 17.78 28.05
C VAL A 3 27.35 18.21 26.89
N GLY A 4 27.50 19.45 26.41
CA GLY A 4 26.71 19.96 25.28
C GLY A 4 27.03 19.27 23.94
N VAL A 5 28.29 18.88 23.73
CA VAL A 5 28.72 18.19 22.51
C VAL A 5 28.13 16.77 22.47
N ILE A 6 28.15 16.05 23.59
CA ILE A 6 27.60 14.69 23.68
C ILE A 6 26.08 14.70 23.46
N PHE A 7 25.35 15.64 24.09
CA PHE A 7 23.90 15.76 23.90
C PHE A 7 23.54 16.09 22.45
N PHE A 8 24.27 17.04 21.83
CA PHE A 8 24.09 17.37 20.43
C PHE A 8 24.34 16.15 19.51
N SER A 9 25.40 15.38 19.77
CA SER A 9 25.70 14.16 18.99
C SER A 9 24.62 13.08 19.12
N ILE A 10 24.03 12.89 20.30
CA ILE A 10 22.93 11.92 20.50
C ILE A 10 21.69 12.36 19.73
N VAL A 11 21.27 13.61 19.89
CA VAL A 11 20.08 14.16 19.20
C VAL A 11 20.29 14.15 17.69
N ALA A 12 21.45 14.59 17.21
CA ALA A 12 21.79 14.55 15.79
C ALA A 12 21.79 13.11 15.24
N GLY A 13 22.34 12.15 15.98
CA GLY A 13 22.31 10.73 15.62
C GLY A 13 20.88 10.19 15.48
N SER A 14 20.00 10.47 16.44
CA SER A 14 18.58 10.07 16.36
C SER A 14 17.86 10.70 15.17
N ILE A 15 18.10 11.98 14.89
CA ILE A 15 17.51 12.67 13.74
C ILE A 15 18.00 12.05 12.42
N ILE A 16 19.31 11.79 12.29
CA ILE A 16 19.87 11.18 11.08
C ILE A 16 19.29 9.78 10.86
N LEU A 17 19.21 8.95 11.91
CA LEU A 17 18.65 7.60 11.81
C LEU A 17 17.17 7.63 11.43
N PHE A 18 16.39 8.56 11.99
CA PHE A 18 14.99 8.78 11.61
C PHE A 18 14.85 9.22 10.15
N MET A 19 15.69 10.16 9.69
CA MET A 19 15.68 10.62 8.30
C MET A 19 16.09 9.50 7.34
N LEU A 20 17.07 8.68 7.71
CA LEU A 20 17.52 7.54 6.91
C LEU A 20 16.41 6.49 6.79
N ASP A 21 15.75 6.12 7.89
CA ASP A 21 14.57 5.22 7.85
C ASP A 21 13.48 5.76 6.93
N ARG A 22 13.14 7.06 7.06
CA ARG A 22 12.12 7.70 6.21
C ARG A 22 12.52 7.70 4.74
N PHE A 23 13.79 7.94 4.44
CA PHE A 23 14.33 7.91 3.08
C PHE A 23 14.32 6.50 2.49
N LEU A 24 14.72 5.49 3.27
CA LEU A 24 14.68 4.09 2.86
C LEU A 24 13.26 3.62 2.55
N ARG A 25 12.26 4.00 3.37
CA ARG A 25 10.84 3.76 3.06
C ARG A 25 10.42 4.44 1.77
N PHE A 26 10.81 5.69 1.57
CA PHE A 26 10.50 6.42 0.33
C PHE A 26 11.11 5.76 -0.92
N CYS A 27 12.31 5.19 -0.81
CA CYS A 27 12.95 4.45 -1.90
C CYS A 27 12.28 3.11 -2.19
N GLN A 28 11.86 2.36 -1.15
CA GLN A 28 11.13 1.08 -1.31
C GLN A 28 9.73 1.26 -1.90
N SER A 29 9.10 2.40 -1.60
CA SER A 29 7.76 2.80 -1.99
C SER A 29 7.55 3.10 -3.51
N ARG A 30 8.55 2.86 -4.36
CA ARG A 30 8.53 3.24 -5.78
C ARG A 30 7.75 2.29 -6.70
N ASN A 31 7.15 1.23 -6.18
CA ASN A 31 6.32 0.35 -7.00
C ASN A 31 4.96 1.00 -7.23
N THR A 32 4.81 1.70 -8.36
CA THR A 32 3.51 2.14 -8.88
C THR A 32 2.85 0.94 -9.54
N VAL A 33 1.56 0.75 -9.26
CA VAL A 33 0.72 -0.28 -9.85
C VAL A 33 -0.50 0.36 -10.49
N ASP A 34 -0.99 -0.27 -11.54
CA ASP A 34 -2.17 0.18 -12.26
C ASP A 34 -3.42 -0.44 -11.65
N VAL A 35 -4.52 0.32 -11.66
CA VAL A 35 -5.82 -0.18 -11.23
C VAL A 35 -6.46 -0.92 -12.39
N VAL A 36 -6.66 -2.22 -12.21
CA VAL A 36 -7.31 -3.10 -13.20
C VAL A 36 -8.82 -3.01 -13.05
N SER A 37 -9.30 -2.99 -11.80
CA SER A 37 -10.74 -2.83 -11.54
C SER A 37 -10.97 -2.27 -10.15
N ALA A 38 -11.94 -1.36 -10.04
CA ALA A 38 -12.47 -0.88 -8.78
C ALA A 38 -13.97 -1.17 -8.73
N THR A 39 -14.42 -1.85 -7.68
CA THR A 39 -15.84 -2.16 -7.46
C THR A 39 -16.26 -1.65 -6.09
N CYS A 40 -17.19 -0.71 -6.09
CA CYS A 40 -17.78 -0.14 -4.88
C CYS A 40 -19.06 -0.91 -4.54
N PHE A 41 -19.15 -1.41 -3.30
CA PHE A 41 -20.34 -2.07 -2.78
C PHE A 41 -21.18 -1.08 -1.96
N SER A 42 -22.50 -1.23 -2.00
CA SER A 42 -23.45 -0.43 -1.21
C SER A 42 -23.22 -0.52 0.31
N THR A 43 -22.52 -1.55 0.76
CA THR A 43 -22.10 -1.77 2.16
C THR A 43 -20.89 -0.92 2.58
N GLY A 44 -20.41 0.00 1.72
CA GLY A 44 -19.26 0.85 2.02
C GLY A 44 -17.91 0.13 1.91
N ILE A 45 -17.88 -0.98 1.17
CA ILE A 45 -16.67 -1.75 0.89
C ILE A 45 -16.21 -1.43 -0.54
N LEU A 46 -14.94 -1.14 -0.71
CA LEU A 46 -14.28 -1.00 -2.00
C LEU A 46 -13.43 -2.25 -2.24
N LYS A 47 -13.72 -3.00 -3.29
CA LYS A 47 -12.82 -4.02 -3.83
C LYS A 47 -11.95 -3.37 -4.89
N LEU A 48 -10.64 -3.43 -4.68
CA LEU A 48 -9.65 -2.87 -5.58
C LEU A 48 -8.78 -3.99 -6.12
N VAL A 49 -8.75 -4.12 -7.44
CA VAL A 49 -7.93 -5.07 -8.19
C VAL A 49 -6.82 -4.28 -8.88
N LEU A 50 -5.58 -4.60 -8.53
CA LEU A 50 -4.37 -3.94 -8.96
C LEU A 50 -3.57 -4.88 -9.86
N SER A 51 -2.77 -4.33 -10.77
CA SER A 51 -1.77 -5.12 -11.50
C SER A 51 -0.67 -5.57 -10.53
N LYS A 52 -0.24 -6.83 -10.67
CA LYS A 52 0.82 -7.39 -9.82
C LYS A 52 2.16 -6.74 -10.19
N PRO A 53 2.90 -6.14 -9.24
CA PRO A 53 4.27 -5.70 -9.50
C PRO A 53 5.16 -6.91 -9.80
N LYS A 54 6.04 -6.80 -10.80
CA LYS A 54 6.93 -7.89 -11.23
C LYS A 54 7.78 -8.50 -10.11
N ASN A 55 8.10 -7.72 -9.08
CA ASN A 55 8.96 -8.12 -7.97
C ASN A 55 8.18 -8.50 -6.69
N LEU A 56 6.84 -8.59 -6.74
CA LEU A 56 6.01 -8.84 -5.57
C LEU A 56 5.61 -10.32 -5.47
N GLN A 57 6.25 -11.08 -4.59
CA GLN A 57 5.86 -12.45 -4.25
C GLN A 57 5.16 -12.46 -2.90
N TYR A 58 3.83 -12.61 -2.88
CA TYR A 58 3.04 -12.64 -1.66
C TYR A 58 2.49 -14.05 -1.41
N ASN A 59 2.31 -14.41 -0.14
CA ASN A 59 1.62 -15.64 0.27
C ASN A 59 0.22 -15.30 0.81
N ALA A 60 -0.63 -16.31 0.98
CA ALA A 60 -1.90 -16.15 1.69
C ALA A 60 -1.66 -15.45 3.04
N LEU A 61 -2.59 -14.56 3.43
CA LEU A 61 -2.52 -13.76 4.66
C LEU A 61 -1.43 -12.68 4.71
N SER A 62 -0.72 -12.41 3.61
CA SER A 62 0.16 -11.25 3.54
C SER A 62 -0.64 -9.94 3.54
N PHE A 63 -0.01 -8.87 4.04
CA PHE A 63 -0.52 -7.52 3.94
C PHE A 63 0.43 -6.65 3.12
N ILE A 64 -0.14 -5.63 2.50
CA ILE A 64 0.56 -4.63 1.71
C ILE A 64 0.20 -3.26 2.24
N PHE A 65 1.09 -2.29 2.09
CA PHE A 65 0.75 -0.90 2.32
C PHE A 65 0.37 -0.26 0.98
N VAL A 66 -0.76 0.42 0.97
CA VAL A 66 -1.29 1.10 -0.21
C VAL A 66 -1.25 2.60 0.04
N ARG A 67 -0.75 3.32 -0.97
CA ARG A 67 -0.85 4.78 -1.08
C ARG A 67 -1.62 5.13 -2.34
N VAL A 68 -2.65 5.97 -2.19
CA VAL A 68 -3.43 6.51 -3.31
C VAL A 68 -3.13 8.00 -3.45
N LYS A 69 -2.44 8.39 -4.53
CA LYS A 69 -1.94 9.76 -4.73
C LYS A 69 -3.06 10.80 -4.78
N GLU A 70 -4.23 10.42 -5.27
CA GLU A 70 -5.41 11.30 -5.39
C GLU A 70 -6.01 11.68 -4.03
N VAL A 71 -5.88 10.80 -3.03
CA VAL A 71 -6.41 11.06 -1.68
C VAL A 71 -5.34 11.62 -0.76
N SER A 72 -4.14 11.03 -0.77
CA SER A 72 -3.03 11.50 0.06
C SER A 72 -1.67 11.12 -0.50
N ARG A 73 -0.77 12.10 -0.58
CA ARG A 73 0.61 11.92 -1.09
C ARG A 73 1.55 11.25 -0.09
N LEU A 74 1.22 11.29 1.20
CA LEU A 74 2.13 10.92 2.29
C LEU A 74 1.59 9.81 3.20
N GLN A 75 0.32 9.41 3.04
CA GLN A 75 -0.30 8.40 3.91
C GLN A 75 -0.25 7.01 3.28
N TRP A 76 0.22 6.06 4.09
CA TRP A 76 0.30 4.64 3.77
C TRP A 76 -0.62 3.89 4.70
N HIS A 77 -1.48 3.04 4.14
CA HIS A 77 -2.43 2.26 4.93
C HIS A 77 -2.24 0.76 4.66
N PRO A 78 -2.14 -0.07 5.70
CA PRO A 78 -1.99 -1.51 5.56
C PRO A 78 -3.33 -2.16 5.18
N PHE A 79 -3.30 -3.07 4.21
CA PHE A 79 -4.44 -3.89 3.80
C PHE A 79 -4.00 -5.32 3.56
N SER A 80 -4.84 -6.27 3.98
CA SER A 80 -4.62 -7.69 3.71
C SER A 80 -4.91 -8.01 2.25
N VAL A 81 -4.03 -8.81 1.66
CA VAL A 81 -4.21 -9.33 0.31
C VAL A 81 -5.22 -10.46 0.37
N SER A 82 -6.23 -10.40 -0.51
CA SER A 82 -7.29 -11.41 -0.59
C SER A 82 -7.14 -12.35 -1.80
N SER A 83 -6.20 -12.09 -2.70
CA SER A 83 -5.86 -12.99 -3.80
C SER A 83 -4.94 -14.11 -3.34
N SER A 84 -5.03 -15.27 -4.00
CA SER A 84 -4.12 -16.40 -3.79
C SER A 84 -2.94 -16.31 -4.76
N SER A 85 -1.74 -16.65 -4.31
CA SER A 85 -0.55 -16.74 -5.17
C SER A 85 -0.53 -17.99 -6.05
N LEU A 86 -1.34 -19.00 -5.69
CA LEU A 86 -1.46 -20.31 -6.35
C LEU A 86 -2.45 -20.33 -7.52
N ASP A 87 -3.33 -19.33 -7.62
CA ASP A 87 -4.22 -19.21 -8.76
C ASP A 87 -3.38 -18.79 -9.97
N GLY A 88 -3.39 -19.57 -11.05
CA GLY A 88 -2.51 -19.42 -12.21
C GLY A 88 -2.64 -18.08 -12.96
N ASP A 89 -3.52 -17.20 -12.48
CA ASP A 89 -3.69 -15.82 -12.88
C ASP A 89 -2.77 -14.89 -12.06
N HIS A 90 -1.46 -15.13 -12.17
CA HIS A 90 -0.38 -14.40 -11.48
C HIS A 90 -0.28 -12.89 -11.83
N ILE A 91 -1.32 -12.30 -12.39
CA ILE A 91 -1.31 -10.97 -13.02
C ILE A 91 -1.97 -9.93 -12.11
N HIS A 92 -2.81 -10.34 -11.14
CA HIS A 92 -3.65 -9.43 -10.38
C HIS A 92 -3.52 -9.58 -8.85
N LEU A 93 -3.68 -8.45 -8.16
CA LEU A 93 -3.63 -8.32 -6.71
C LEU A 93 -4.95 -7.72 -6.23
N SER A 94 -5.69 -8.41 -5.37
CA SER A 94 -6.99 -7.91 -4.88
C SER A 94 -6.95 -7.55 -3.39
N VAL A 95 -7.50 -6.38 -3.06
CA VAL A 95 -7.65 -5.90 -1.69
C VAL A 95 -9.06 -5.38 -1.43
N PHE A 96 -9.54 -5.57 -0.21
CA PHE A 96 -10.83 -5.05 0.25
C PHE A 96 -10.61 -3.94 1.27
N ILE A 97 -11.15 -2.76 0.98
CA ILE A 97 -11.02 -1.56 1.80
C ILE A 97 -12.40 -1.19 2.34
N ARG A 98 -12.56 -1.17 3.66
CA ARG A 98 -13.80 -0.74 4.32
C ARG A 98 -13.73 0.75 4.67
N ALA A 99 -14.80 1.50 4.38
CA ALA A 99 -14.89 2.95 4.63
C ALA A 99 -15.14 3.31 6.12
N LEU A 100 -14.20 2.93 7.00
CA LEU A 100 -14.29 3.16 8.45
C LEU A 100 -13.70 4.50 8.92
N GLY A 101 -12.74 5.06 8.19
CA GLY A 101 -12.00 6.27 8.59
C GLY A 101 -12.05 7.37 7.53
N GLY A 102 -11.52 8.55 7.86
CA GLY A 102 -11.52 9.69 6.94
C GLY A 102 -10.79 9.41 5.63
N TRP A 103 -9.66 8.71 5.67
CA TRP A 103 -8.92 8.34 4.46
C TRP A 103 -9.65 7.29 3.62
N THR A 104 -10.16 6.21 4.24
CA THR A 104 -10.84 5.14 3.50
C THR A 104 -12.19 5.57 2.92
N ARG A 105 -12.89 6.51 3.58
CA ARG A 105 -14.10 7.12 3.04
C ARG A 105 -13.82 7.98 1.81
N LYS A 106 -12.79 8.85 1.87
CA LYS A 106 -12.37 9.66 0.72
C LYS A 106 -11.98 8.83 -0.49
N ILE A 107 -11.31 7.69 -0.25
CA ILE A 107 -11.02 6.72 -1.32
C ILE A 107 -12.30 6.17 -1.92
N ASN A 108 -13.23 5.70 -1.08
CA ASN A 108 -14.48 5.15 -1.58
C ASN A 108 -15.29 6.19 -2.39
N GLU A 109 -15.35 7.44 -1.92
CA GLU A 109 -15.99 8.55 -2.64
C GLU A 109 -15.30 8.85 -3.97
N ASN A 110 -13.96 8.86 -4.01
CA ASN A 110 -13.19 9.12 -5.22
C ASN A 110 -13.39 8.01 -6.28
N PHE A 111 -13.38 6.74 -5.89
CA PHE A 111 -13.65 5.61 -6.82
C PHE A 111 -15.13 5.45 -7.17
N SER A 112 -16.05 5.91 -6.33
CA SER A 112 -17.49 5.92 -6.64
C SER A 112 -17.87 7.03 -7.61
N SER A 113 -17.14 8.16 -7.56
CA SER A 113 -17.40 9.32 -8.44
C SER A 113 -16.81 9.14 -9.84
N GLN A 114 -15.72 8.38 -9.95
CA GLN A 114 -15.12 8.07 -11.25
C GLN A 114 -15.87 6.90 -11.90
N SER A 115 -16.41 7.12 -13.09
CA SER A 115 -16.99 6.02 -13.86
C SER A 115 -15.87 5.05 -14.29
N PHE A 116 -16.18 3.75 -14.43
CA PHE A 116 -15.19 2.74 -14.82
C PHE A 116 -14.46 3.08 -16.14
N ALA A 117 -15.15 3.78 -17.04
CA ALA A 117 -14.57 4.27 -18.29
C ALA A 117 -13.51 5.37 -18.07
N GLU A 118 -13.71 6.26 -17.10
CA GLU A 118 -12.76 7.33 -16.77
C GLU A 118 -11.53 6.80 -16.03
N LEU A 119 -11.66 5.74 -15.23
CA LEU A 119 -10.54 5.11 -14.53
C LEU A 119 -9.47 4.57 -15.49
N HIS A 120 -9.88 4.08 -16.67
CA HIS A 120 -8.97 3.57 -17.68
C HIS A 120 -8.21 4.70 -18.40
N ASP A 121 -8.79 5.90 -18.48
CA ASP A 121 -8.18 7.06 -19.14
C ASP A 121 -7.31 7.88 -18.17
N LEU A 122 -7.69 7.94 -16.88
CA LEU A 122 -7.00 8.72 -15.86
C LEU A 122 -5.83 7.99 -15.18
N HIS A 123 -5.75 6.66 -15.28
CA HIS A 123 -4.72 5.81 -14.65
C HIS A 123 -4.34 6.29 -13.24
N PRO A 124 -5.25 6.15 -12.25
CA PRO A 124 -5.00 6.63 -10.89
C PRO A 124 -3.72 6.00 -10.33
N GLN A 125 -2.76 6.86 -9.96
CA GLN A 125 -1.45 6.40 -9.47
C GLN A 125 -1.59 5.85 -8.05
N ILE A 126 -1.53 4.52 -7.95
CA ILE A 126 -1.48 3.79 -6.70
C ILE A 126 -0.08 3.23 -6.52
N ASN A 127 0.48 3.42 -5.33
CA ASN A 127 1.74 2.80 -4.97
C ASN A 127 1.50 1.73 -3.92
N VAL A 128 2.20 0.61 -4.09
CA VAL A 128 2.11 -0.55 -3.22
C VAL A 128 3.49 -0.86 -2.65
N GLU A 129 3.54 -1.10 -1.35
CA GLU A 129 4.73 -1.49 -0.62
C GLU A 129 4.48 -2.82 0.10
N GLY A 130 5.48 -3.69 0.10
CA GLY A 130 5.37 -5.05 0.63
C GLY A 130 6.00 -6.09 -0.30
N PRO A 131 5.66 -7.38 -0.13
CA PRO A 131 4.66 -7.91 0.79
C PRO A 131 5.21 -8.02 2.21
N TYR A 132 4.35 -7.74 3.19
CA TYR A 132 4.65 -7.96 4.59
C TYR A 132 3.82 -9.13 5.09
N GLY A 133 4.45 -10.09 5.73
CA GLY A 133 3.77 -11.33 6.11
C GLY A 133 4.77 -12.45 6.25
N HIS A 134 4.28 -13.58 6.76
CA HIS A 134 5.12 -14.75 6.95
C HIS A 134 5.15 -15.58 5.66
N GLU A 135 6.34 -15.96 5.20
CA GLU A 135 6.53 -16.67 3.94
C GLU A 135 6.17 -18.17 4.02
N LEU A 136 5.90 -18.70 5.22
CA LEU A 136 5.71 -20.13 5.44
C LEU A 136 4.47 -20.69 4.71
N PRO A 137 4.63 -21.64 3.78
CA PRO A 137 3.52 -22.30 3.13
C PRO A 137 2.66 -23.02 4.18
N HIS A 138 1.38 -22.67 4.28
CA HIS A 138 0.46 -23.32 5.22
C HIS A 138 0.11 -24.77 4.82
N HIS A 139 0.68 -25.28 3.73
CA HIS A 139 0.53 -26.67 3.26
C HIS A 139 1.56 -27.64 3.87
N LEU A 140 2.45 -27.19 4.76
CA LEU A 140 3.48 -28.02 5.41
C LEU A 140 3.25 -28.22 6.91
N MET A 141 2.04 -28.01 7.41
CA MET A 141 1.63 -28.36 8.78
C MET A 141 0.57 -29.46 8.78
#